data_AF-A0A9P6CKF1-F1
#
_entry.id   AF-A0A9P6CKF1-F1
#
_cell.length_a   1.000
_cell.length_b   1.000
_cell.length_c   1.000
_cell.angle_alpha   90.00
_cell.angle_beta   90.00
_cell.angle_gamma   90.00
#
_symmetry.space_group_name_H-M   'P 1'
#
loop_
_entity.id
_entity.type
_entity.pdbx_description
1 polymer ?
#
loop_
_entity_poly.entity_id
_entity_poly.type
_entity_poly.pdbx_seq_one_letter_code
_entity_poly.pdbx_strand_id
1 'polypeptide(L)'
;MVENAIASLEDDVNLNAGYGSNLTLNGMVECDAAIMEGISSDFGSVGAVSGIKNPIRLARSLLEYSRIPDTLGRIPPLLLVSEGALSFAALHAPHVQTVPPERLISWRAEAEWKKWKDQIEYSHPTDSPGGGSGPGEMQDTVGAVSWHPEKGMAAGVSSGGILLKYPGRVGEAAVFGAGCWVHQSTEAGMGIACSVSGVGEYITRAALARTIGENFASHMSEGIDFSPHDILHKVIMDNFWQPSVRRGILQLDVGVLLLASELDKDGNVKARLWCAFTTPSMAIAYASSKNPKPKAVILRRPTGIPVPIRNNNSSQIFITAISL
;
A
#
# COMPACT_ATOMS: atom_id res chain seq x y z
N MET A 1 3.77 12.06 -10.24
CA MET A 1 4.99 11.32 -9.83
C MET A 1 4.62 9.95 -9.27
N VAL A 2 3.79 9.89 -8.23
CA VAL A 2 3.30 8.63 -7.61
C VAL A 2 2.73 7.66 -8.64
N GLU A 3 1.79 8.11 -9.49
CA GLU A 3 1.21 7.29 -10.56
C GLU A 3 2.27 6.63 -11.45
N ASN A 4 3.22 7.41 -11.98
CA ASN A 4 4.28 6.89 -12.85
C ASN A 4 5.22 5.93 -12.13
N ALA A 5 5.56 6.20 -10.87
CA ALA A 5 6.39 5.32 -10.07
C ALA A 5 5.70 3.97 -9.87
N ILE A 6 4.44 3.96 -9.45
CA ILE A 6 3.67 2.73 -9.23
C ILE A 6 3.40 2.00 -10.54
N ALA A 7 3.06 2.70 -11.63
CA ALA A 7 2.87 2.07 -12.94
C ALA A 7 4.15 1.36 -13.43
N SER A 8 5.33 1.91 -13.13
CA SER A 8 6.60 1.22 -13.43
C SER A 8 6.82 -0.03 -12.57
N LEU A 9 6.29 -0.05 -11.33
CA LEU A 9 6.36 -1.21 -10.44
C LEU A 9 5.32 -2.27 -10.84
N GLU A 10 4.13 -1.86 -11.27
CA GLU A 10 3.08 -2.74 -11.81
C GLU A 10 3.50 -3.46 -13.11
N ASP A 11 4.40 -2.85 -13.89
CA ASP A 11 4.95 -3.46 -15.10
C ASP A 11 6.03 -4.53 -14.79
N ASP A 12 6.54 -4.60 -13.56
CA ASP A 12 7.59 -5.56 -13.16
C ASP A 12 6.99 -6.91 -12.73
N VAL A 13 7.41 -7.98 -13.41
CA VAL A 13 6.95 -9.36 -13.16
C VAL A 13 7.31 -9.89 -11.76
N ASN A 14 8.26 -9.27 -11.06
CA ASN A 14 8.71 -9.71 -9.75
C ASN A 14 7.92 -9.11 -8.59
N LEU A 15 7.03 -8.16 -8.87
CA LEU A 15 6.26 -7.45 -7.86
C LEU A 15 4.79 -7.85 -7.95
N ASN A 16 4.16 -8.12 -6.81
CA ASN A 16 2.76 -8.53 -6.74
C ASN A 16 1.80 -7.34 -6.96
N ALA A 17 1.83 -6.77 -8.15
CA ALA A 17 0.93 -5.73 -8.64
C ALA A 17 0.95 -5.71 -10.17
N GLY A 18 -0.14 -5.30 -10.81
CA GLY A 18 -0.23 -5.27 -12.28
C GLY A 18 0.11 -6.63 -12.90
N TYR A 19 1.14 -6.69 -13.74
CA TYR A 19 1.56 -7.87 -14.48
C TYR A 19 2.18 -8.98 -13.61
N GLY A 20 2.82 -8.64 -12.49
CA GLY A 20 3.41 -9.62 -11.56
C GLY A 20 2.43 -10.13 -10.50
N SER A 21 1.14 -9.77 -10.58
CA SER A 21 0.12 -10.09 -9.59
C SER A 21 -0.08 -11.58 -9.37
N ASN A 22 -0.33 -11.93 -8.11
CA ASN A 22 -0.86 -13.23 -7.70
C ASN A 22 -2.20 -13.54 -8.37
N LEU A 23 -2.46 -14.83 -8.55
CA LEU A 23 -3.67 -15.31 -9.19
C LEU A 23 -4.73 -15.71 -8.15
N THR A 24 -5.99 -15.44 -8.47
CA THR A 24 -7.20 -15.86 -7.75
C THR A 24 -7.38 -17.39 -7.78
N LEU A 25 -8.37 -17.93 -7.07
CA LEU A 25 -8.71 -19.38 -7.11
C LEU A 25 -8.99 -19.92 -8.52
N ASN A 26 -9.55 -19.09 -9.42
CA ASN A 26 -9.80 -19.46 -10.81
C ASN A 26 -8.63 -19.17 -11.77
N GLY A 27 -7.47 -18.74 -11.24
CA GLY A 27 -6.25 -18.56 -12.04
C GLY A 27 -6.20 -17.24 -12.81
N MET A 28 -6.93 -16.22 -12.37
CA MET A 28 -7.00 -14.92 -13.03
C MET A 28 -6.32 -13.83 -12.19
N VAL A 29 -5.92 -12.73 -12.84
CA VAL A 29 -5.43 -11.53 -12.17
C VAL A 29 -6.60 -10.62 -11.83
N GLU A 30 -6.66 -10.18 -10.57
CA GLU A 30 -7.52 -9.11 -10.09
C GLU A 30 -6.68 -8.17 -9.22
N CYS A 31 -6.63 -6.89 -9.56
CA CYS A 31 -5.80 -5.92 -8.85
C CYS A 31 -6.64 -4.94 -8.02
N ASP A 32 -6.01 -4.41 -6.98
CA ASP A 32 -6.51 -3.35 -6.12
C ASP A 32 -5.50 -2.19 -6.17
N ALA A 33 -5.95 -0.95 -6.36
CA ALA A 33 -5.06 0.22 -6.36
C ALA A 33 -5.78 1.50 -5.93
N ALA A 34 -5.03 2.40 -5.29
CA ALA A 34 -5.53 3.68 -4.82
C ALA A 34 -4.47 4.77 -4.88
N ILE A 35 -4.93 6.01 -5.03
CA ILE A 35 -4.09 7.21 -5.02
C ILE A 35 -4.81 8.36 -4.33
N MET A 36 -4.06 9.17 -3.59
CA MET A 36 -4.56 10.33 -2.85
C MET A 36 -3.64 11.53 -3.03
N GLU A 37 -4.24 12.72 -3.12
CA GLU A 37 -3.53 14.02 -3.14
C GLU A 37 -3.78 14.83 -1.87
N GLY A 38 -2.74 15.50 -1.37
CA GLY A 38 -2.79 16.23 -0.10
C GLY A 38 -3.52 17.56 -0.16
N ILE A 39 -3.30 18.36 -1.22
CA ILE A 39 -3.85 19.73 -1.29
C ILE A 39 -5.37 19.71 -1.41
N SER A 40 -5.91 18.91 -2.32
CA SER A 40 -7.36 18.82 -2.52
C SER A 40 -8.02 17.76 -1.64
N SER A 41 -7.23 16.89 -1.00
CA SER A 41 -7.73 15.69 -0.31
C SER A 41 -8.50 14.72 -1.22
N ASP A 42 -8.36 14.84 -2.54
CA ASP A 42 -9.02 13.95 -3.49
C ASP A 42 -8.42 12.55 -3.44
N PHE A 43 -9.28 11.57 -3.71
CA PHE A 43 -8.94 10.16 -3.69
C PHE A 43 -9.61 9.44 -4.84
N GLY A 44 -8.92 8.46 -5.41
CA GLY A 44 -9.48 7.53 -6.39
C GLY A 44 -8.95 6.13 -6.16
N SER A 45 -9.81 5.14 -6.33
CA SER A 45 -9.45 3.73 -6.13
C SER A 45 -10.21 2.78 -7.04
N VAL A 46 -9.58 1.66 -7.31
CA VAL A 46 -10.20 0.53 -7.99
C VAL A 46 -9.91 -0.76 -7.25
N GLY A 47 -10.88 -1.68 -7.25
CA GLY A 47 -10.76 -2.98 -6.58
C GLY A 47 -11.21 -4.15 -7.44
N ALA A 48 -10.59 -5.30 -7.25
CA ALA A 48 -10.84 -6.53 -8.00
C ALA A 48 -10.92 -6.31 -9.52
N VAL A 49 -10.05 -5.45 -10.08
CA VAL A 49 -10.08 -5.13 -11.51
C VAL A 49 -9.19 -6.09 -12.29
N SER A 50 -9.73 -6.58 -13.42
CA SER A 50 -8.99 -7.38 -14.39
C SER A 50 -8.91 -6.66 -15.73
N GLY A 51 -8.00 -7.07 -16.62
CA GLY A 51 -7.88 -6.48 -17.96
C GLY A 51 -7.41 -5.02 -18.02
N ILE A 52 -6.94 -4.44 -16.92
CA ILE A 52 -6.31 -3.11 -16.86
C ILE A 52 -4.81 -3.30 -16.70
N LYS A 53 -4.00 -2.78 -17.64
CA LYS A 53 -2.53 -2.95 -17.58
C LYS A 53 -1.94 -2.35 -16.30
N ASN A 54 -2.34 -1.12 -15.98
CA ASN A 54 -1.82 -0.37 -14.83
C ASN A 54 -2.98 0.13 -13.94
N PRO A 55 -3.42 -0.66 -12.94
CA PRO A 55 -4.50 -0.30 -12.04
C PRO A 55 -4.37 1.09 -11.41
N ILE A 56 -3.16 1.53 -11.05
CA ILE A 56 -2.95 2.88 -10.49
C ILE A 56 -3.36 4.01 -11.43
N ARG A 57 -3.24 3.83 -12.75
CA ARG A 57 -3.65 4.83 -13.74
C ARG A 57 -5.16 4.96 -13.81
N LEU A 58 -5.87 3.85 -13.62
CA LEU A 58 -7.32 3.87 -13.52
C LEU A 58 -7.78 4.52 -12.21
N ALA A 59 -7.13 4.21 -11.08
CA ALA A 59 -7.36 4.90 -9.81
C ALA A 59 -7.12 6.42 -9.94
N ARG A 60 -6.07 6.83 -10.67
CA ARG A 60 -5.81 8.24 -10.98
C ARG A 60 -6.91 8.86 -11.84
N SER A 61 -7.36 8.16 -12.87
CA SER A 61 -8.44 8.64 -13.74
C SER A 61 -9.74 8.84 -12.95
N LEU A 62 -10.03 7.96 -11.98
CA LEU A 62 -11.19 8.08 -11.11
C LEU A 62 -11.08 9.28 -10.17
N LEU A 63 -9.89 9.53 -9.60
CA LEU A 63 -9.60 10.74 -8.80
C LEU A 63 -9.85 12.02 -9.62
N GLU A 64 -9.37 12.07 -10.87
CA GLU A 64 -9.60 13.25 -11.72
C GLU A 64 -11.08 13.40 -12.09
N TYR A 65 -11.75 12.29 -12.40
CA TYR A 65 -13.18 12.29 -12.68
C TYR A 65 -14.00 12.77 -11.49
N SER A 66 -13.58 12.47 -10.25
CA SER A 66 -14.35 12.87 -9.06
C SER A 66 -14.42 14.38 -8.83
N ARG A 67 -13.57 15.15 -9.53
CA ARG A 67 -13.57 16.63 -9.50
C ARG A 67 -14.65 17.24 -10.39
N ILE A 68 -15.18 16.47 -11.32
CA ILE A 68 -16.10 16.95 -12.35
C ILE A 68 -17.53 16.77 -11.82
N PRO A 69 -18.32 17.84 -11.66
CA PRO A 69 -19.74 17.72 -11.30
C PRO A 69 -20.48 16.85 -12.32
N ASP A 70 -21.22 15.86 -11.84
CA ASP A 70 -22.00 14.98 -12.71
C ASP A 70 -23.42 15.55 -12.94
N THR A 71 -24.08 15.05 -13.98
CA THR A 71 -25.39 15.50 -14.44
C THR A 71 -26.42 15.43 -13.32
N LEU A 72 -27.30 16.43 -13.25
CA LEU A 72 -28.33 16.56 -12.20
C LEU A 72 -27.75 16.65 -10.77
N GLY A 73 -26.47 17.02 -10.61
CA GLY A 73 -25.83 17.14 -9.30
C GLY A 73 -25.48 15.80 -8.66
N ARG A 74 -25.35 14.74 -9.46
CA ARG A 74 -24.85 13.45 -8.99
C ARG A 74 -23.43 13.61 -8.44
N ILE A 75 -23.14 12.85 -7.38
CA ILE A 75 -21.80 12.80 -6.78
C ILE A 75 -21.00 11.72 -7.53
N PRO A 76 -19.83 12.06 -8.11
CA PRO A 76 -18.98 11.08 -8.75
C PRO A 76 -18.47 9.98 -7.78
N PRO A 77 -18.19 8.76 -8.28
CA PRO A 77 -17.64 7.68 -7.46
C PRO A 77 -16.17 7.92 -7.10
N LEU A 78 -15.79 7.56 -5.88
CA LEU A 78 -14.38 7.52 -5.41
C LEU A 78 -13.74 6.13 -5.54
N LEU A 79 -14.58 5.10 -5.65
CA LEU A 79 -14.18 3.70 -5.71
C LEU A 79 -15.08 2.98 -6.71
N LEU A 80 -14.48 2.26 -7.65
CA LEU A 80 -15.16 1.35 -8.56
C LEU A 80 -14.51 -0.02 -8.51
N VAL A 81 -15.29 -1.08 -8.76
CA VAL A 81 -14.77 -2.45 -8.73
C VAL A 81 -15.14 -3.23 -9.98
N SER A 82 -14.33 -4.24 -10.29
CA SER A 82 -14.64 -5.25 -11.31
C SER A 82 -15.14 -4.62 -12.63
N GLU A 83 -16.17 -5.19 -13.26
CA GLU A 83 -16.73 -4.75 -14.55
C GLU A 83 -17.15 -3.28 -14.58
N GLY A 84 -17.59 -2.71 -13.45
CA GLY A 84 -17.94 -1.30 -13.35
C GLY A 84 -16.72 -0.39 -13.57
N ALA A 85 -15.56 -0.79 -13.04
CA ALA A 85 -14.31 -0.07 -13.25
C ALA A 85 -13.80 -0.20 -14.69
N LEU A 86 -13.96 -1.37 -15.34
CA LEU A 86 -13.61 -1.55 -16.75
C LEU A 86 -14.50 -0.70 -17.67
N SER A 87 -15.81 -0.68 -17.38
CA SER A 87 -16.77 0.15 -18.11
C SER A 87 -16.42 1.64 -17.97
N PHE A 88 -16.05 2.06 -16.76
CA PHE A 88 -15.54 3.41 -16.52
C PHE A 88 -14.25 3.69 -17.31
N ALA A 89 -13.30 2.75 -17.34
CA ALA A 89 -12.06 2.91 -18.10
C ALA A 89 -12.34 3.16 -19.59
N ALA A 90 -13.24 2.38 -20.18
CA ALA A 90 -13.62 2.50 -21.59
C ALA A 90 -14.30 3.84 -21.93
N LEU A 91 -15.14 4.36 -21.02
CA LEU A 91 -15.95 5.55 -21.26
C LEU A 91 -15.23 6.85 -20.87
N HIS A 92 -14.45 6.84 -19.79
CA HIS A 92 -13.96 8.04 -19.14
C HIS A 92 -12.44 8.10 -19.01
N ALA A 93 -11.73 6.99 -19.26
CA ALA A 93 -10.27 6.93 -19.17
C ALA A 93 -9.61 6.31 -20.42
N PRO A 94 -9.82 6.87 -21.63
CA PRO A 94 -9.35 6.27 -22.89
C PRO A 94 -7.82 6.16 -23.00
N HIS A 95 -7.07 6.84 -22.13
CA HIS A 95 -5.61 6.77 -22.03
C HIS A 95 -5.13 5.58 -21.15
N VAL A 96 -6.02 4.96 -20.39
CA VAL A 96 -5.74 3.75 -19.61
C VAL A 96 -5.76 2.56 -20.55
N GLN A 97 -4.63 1.87 -20.64
CA GLN A 97 -4.50 0.71 -21.51
C GLN A 97 -5.26 -0.49 -20.93
N THR A 98 -6.24 -0.98 -21.67
CA THR A 98 -6.89 -2.26 -21.42
C THR A 98 -6.21 -3.38 -22.20
N VAL A 99 -6.24 -4.59 -21.64
CA VAL A 99 -5.69 -5.81 -22.25
C VAL A 99 -6.65 -6.97 -21.99
N PRO A 100 -6.66 -8.02 -22.82
CA PRO A 100 -7.32 -9.27 -22.46
C PRO A 100 -6.83 -9.75 -21.08
N PRO A 101 -7.71 -10.14 -20.15
CA PRO A 101 -7.33 -10.57 -18.80
C PRO A 101 -6.20 -11.60 -18.75
N GLU A 102 -6.16 -12.51 -19.72
CA GLU A 102 -5.15 -13.57 -19.81
C GLU A 102 -3.75 -13.02 -20.07
N ARG A 103 -3.62 -11.83 -20.67
CA ARG A 103 -2.32 -11.17 -20.88
C ARG A 103 -1.71 -10.60 -19.60
N LEU A 104 -2.48 -10.49 -18.52
CA LEU A 104 -1.97 -10.10 -17.22
C LEU A 104 -1.34 -11.27 -16.46
N ILE A 105 -1.59 -12.51 -16.90
CA ILE A 105 -1.05 -13.71 -16.26
C ILE A 105 0.41 -13.86 -16.67
N SER A 106 1.33 -13.52 -15.77
CA SER A 106 2.75 -13.78 -15.99
C SER A 106 3.09 -15.25 -15.79
N TRP A 107 4.15 -15.70 -16.47
CA TRP A 107 4.67 -17.06 -16.34
C TRP A 107 5.03 -17.42 -14.88
N ARG A 108 5.50 -16.43 -14.11
CA ARG A 108 5.90 -16.60 -12.71
C ARG A 108 4.69 -16.80 -11.81
N ALA A 109 3.68 -15.94 -11.97
CA ALA A 109 2.44 -16.04 -11.21
C ALA A 109 1.70 -17.35 -11.50
N GLU A 110 1.69 -17.78 -12.77
CA GLU A 110 1.10 -19.07 -13.18
C GLU A 110 1.82 -20.26 -12.53
N ALA A 111 3.16 -20.24 -12.51
CA ALA A 111 3.96 -21.31 -11.90
C ALA A 111 3.72 -21.42 -10.37
N GLU A 112 3.71 -20.29 -9.65
CA GLU A 112 3.41 -20.30 -8.22
C GLU A 112 1.97 -20.72 -7.94
N TRP A 113 1.00 -20.25 -8.74
CA TRP A 113 -0.40 -20.65 -8.59
C TRP A 113 -0.59 -22.15 -8.76
N LYS A 114 0.00 -22.78 -9.79
CA LYS A 114 -0.08 -24.23 -10.01
C LYS A 114 0.47 -25.00 -8.81
N LYS A 115 1.67 -24.63 -8.36
CA LYS A 115 2.32 -25.24 -7.20
C LYS A 115 1.43 -25.21 -5.96
N TRP A 116 0.86 -24.05 -5.62
CA TRP A 116 0.05 -23.92 -4.40
C TRP A 116 -1.35 -24.51 -4.54
N LYS A 117 -1.94 -24.45 -5.74
CA LYS A 117 -3.23 -25.07 -6.00
C LYS A 117 -3.15 -26.59 -5.84
N ASP A 118 -2.13 -27.21 -6.42
CA ASP A 118 -1.87 -28.64 -6.24
C ASP A 118 -1.69 -28.96 -4.75
N GLN A 119 -0.86 -28.19 -4.05
CA GLN A 119 -0.67 -28.40 -2.61
C GLN A 119 -1.98 -28.33 -1.83
N ILE A 120 -2.84 -27.33 -2.06
CA ILE A 120 -4.14 -27.22 -1.35
C ILE A 120 -5.06 -28.40 -1.67
N GLU A 121 -5.10 -28.86 -2.92
CA GLU A 121 -5.96 -29.98 -3.33
C GLU A 121 -5.55 -31.30 -2.65
N TYR A 122 -4.25 -31.49 -2.39
CA TYR A 122 -3.70 -32.67 -1.72
C TYR A 122 -3.45 -32.48 -0.22
N SER A 123 -3.73 -31.30 0.35
CA SER A 123 -3.53 -31.02 1.78
C SER A 123 -4.76 -31.33 2.62
N HIS A 124 -4.55 -31.80 3.85
CA HIS A 124 -5.56 -31.86 4.89
C HIS A 124 -5.51 -30.60 5.78
N PRO A 125 -6.61 -30.22 6.46
CA PRO A 125 -6.66 -29.00 7.28
C PRO A 125 -5.63 -28.91 8.41
N THR A 126 -5.01 -30.04 8.76
CA THR A 126 -3.97 -30.16 9.80
C THR A 126 -2.55 -30.01 9.24
N ASP A 127 -2.40 -29.99 7.92
CA ASP A 127 -1.09 -29.96 7.28
C ASP A 127 -0.52 -28.54 7.36
N SER A 128 0.73 -28.45 7.80
CA SER A 128 1.47 -27.19 7.82
C SER A 128 2.28 -27.07 6.52
N PRO A 129 2.43 -25.86 5.95
CA PRO A 129 3.31 -25.67 4.81
C PRO A 129 4.73 -26.12 5.19
N GLY A 130 5.25 -27.12 4.50
CA GLY A 130 6.54 -27.73 4.83
C GLY A 130 7.68 -26.73 4.68
N GLY A 131 8.22 -26.23 5.80
CA GLY A 131 9.53 -25.58 5.92
C GLY A 131 9.81 -24.32 5.08
N GLY A 132 8.83 -23.81 4.34
CA GLY A 132 8.95 -22.62 3.48
C GLY A 132 7.77 -21.67 3.63
N SER A 133 7.88 -20.49 3.01
CA SER A 133 6.85 -19.46 2.99
C SER A 133 5.52 -20.02 2.52
N GLY A 134 4.47 -19.95 3.36
CA GLY A 134 3.13 -20.35 2.99
C GLY A 134 2.49 -19.42 1.95
N PRO A 135 1.33 -19.77 1.38
CA PRO A 135 0.63 -18.90 0.43
C PRO A 135 0.17 -17.59 1.09
N GLY A 136 -0.04 -17.61 2.42
CA GLY A 136 -0.33 -16.42 3.22
C GLY A 136 0.85 -15.45 3.38
N GLU A 137 2.08 -15.83 3.03
CA GLU A 137 3.23 -14.92 3.01
C GLU A 137 3.39 -14.21 1.66
N MET A 138 2.65 -14.62 0.63
CA MET A 138 2.68 -14.02 -0.71
C MET A 138 1.66 -12.89 -0.80
N GLN A 139 1.96 -11.79 -0.13
CA GLN A 139 1.07 -10.63 0.02
C GLN A 139 1.80 -9.30 -0.19
N ASP A 140 2.85 -9.32 -0.99
CA ASP A 140 3.61 -8.11 -1.30
C ASP A 140 2.71 -7.09 -2.02
N THR A 141 2.92 -5.82 -1.74
CA THR A 141 2.21 -4.69 -2.34
C THR A 141 3.26 -3.67 -2.76
N VAL A 142 2.99 -2.88 -3.80
CA VAL A 142 3.86 -1.78 -4.22
C VAL A 142 3.24 -0.45 -3.82
N GLY A 143 4.09 0.54 -3.51
CA GLY A 143 3.64 1.84 -3.03
C GLY A 143 4.63 2.94 -3.31
N ALA A 144 4.12 4.17 -3.39
CA ALA A 144 4.96 5.35 -3.56
C ALA A 144 4.38 6.55 -2.81
N VAL A 145 5.27 7.41 -2.34
CA VAL A 145 4.97 8.69 -1.70
C VAL A 145 5.83 9.76 -2.33
N SER A 146 5.30 10.99 -2.45
CA SER A 146 6.05 12.12 -3.02
C SER A 146 5.66 13.43 -2.37
N TRP A 147 6.56 14.41 -2.43
CA TRP A 147 6.33 15.78 -2.02
C TRP A 147 6.92 16.74 -3.05
N HIS A 148 6.16 17.77 -3.38
CA HIS A 148 6.57 18.89 -4.19
C HIS A 148 6.19 20.21 -3.48
N PRO A 149 7.07 21.21 -3.40
CA PRO A 149 6.78 22.46 -2.69
C PRO A 149 5.48 23.14 -3.14
N GLU A 150 5.22 23.18 -4.44
CA GLU A 150 4.03 23.84 -5.01
C GLU A 150 2.84 22.91 -5.27
N LYS A 151 3.09 21.60 -5.46
CA LYS A 151 2.04 20.63 -5.86
C LYS A 151 1.59 19.77 -4.68
N GLY A 152 2.21 19.94 -3.52
CA GLY A 152 1.90 19.22 -2.30
C GLY A 152 2.38 17.78 -2.29
N MET A 153 1.79 17.01 -1.40
CA MET A 153 2.08 15.61 -1.16
C MET A 153 1.11 14.70 -1.90
N ALA A 154 1.57 13.51 -2.24
CA ALA A 154 0.74 12.46 -2.80
C ALA A 154 1.22 11.09 -2.30
N ALA A 155 0.29 10.15 -2.16
CA ALA A 155 0.55 8.75 -1.85
C ALA A 155 -0.27 7.85 -2.75
N GLY A 156 0.24 6.66 -3.02
CA GLY A 156 -0.49 5.63 -3.74
C GLY A 156 0.00 4.24 -3.38
N VAL A 157 -0.82 3.26 -3.73
CA VAL A 157 -0.63 1.84 -3.44
C VAL A 157 -1.26 1.00 -4.54
N SER A 158 -0.66 -0.15 -4.88
CA SER A 158 -1.19 -1.12 -5.84
C SER A 158 -0.78 -2.54 -5.46
N SER A 159 -1.71 -3.49 -5.57
CA SER A 159 -1.53 -4.88 -5.16
C SER A 159 -2.30 -5.84 -6.06
N GLY A 160 -1.73 -7.02 -6.31
CA GLY A 160 -2.45 -8.19 -6.82
C GLY A 160 -3.25 -8.93 -5.73
N GLY A 161 -3.01 -8.60 -4.46
CA GLY A 161 -3.61 -9.27 -3.30
C GLY A 161 -2.97 -10.63 -2.99
N ILE A 162 -3.62 -11.38 -2.11
CA ILE A 162 -3.12 -12.69 -1.66
C ILE A 162 -3.27 -13.76 -2.75
N LEU A 163 -2.30 -14.67 -2.81
CA LEU A 163 -2.36 -15.84 -3.68
C LEU A 163 -3.59 -16.70 -3.37
N LEU A 164 -4.25 -17.21 -4.41
CA LEU A 164 -5.44 -18.05 -4.31
C LEU A 164 -6.59 -17.38 -3.56
N LYS A 165 -6.69 -16.04 -3.65
CA LYS A 165 -7.86 -15.32 -3.15
C LYS A 165 -9.13 -15.74 -3.88
N TYR A 166 -10.26 -15.68 -3.19
CA TYR A 166 -11.56 -15.73 -3.85
C TYR A 166 -11.67 -14.59 -4.87
N PRO A 167 -12.14 -14.87 -6.11
CA PRO A 167 -12.44 -13.80 -7.06
C PRO A 167 -13.39 -12.77 -6.45
N GLY A 168 -13.09 -11.49 -6.67
CA GLY A 168 -13.80 -10.38 -6.04
C GLY A 168 -13.31 -10.00 -4.63
N ARG A 169 -12.30 -10.69 -4.06
CA ARG A 169 -11.68 -10.27 -2.79
C ARG A 169 -10.88 -8.99 -3.01
N VAL A 170 -11.28 -7.94 -2.29
CA VAL A 170 -10.65 -6.62 -2.29
C VAL A 170 -9.80 -6.44 -1.03
N GLY A 171 -8.54 -6.05 -1.20
CA GLY A 171 -7.58 -5.77 -0.14
C GLY A 171 -7.47 -4.29 0.25
N GLU A 172 -6.49 -3.99 1.10
CA GLU A 172 -6.21 -2.66 1.63
C GLU A 172 -5.89 -1.63 0.55
N ALA A 173 -5.31 -2.06 -0.56
CA ALA A 173 -4.87 -1.19 -1.63
C ALA A 173 -6.01 -0.49 -2.37
N ALA A 174 -7.27 -0.94 -2.21
CA ALA A 174 -8.45 -0.26 -2.76
C ALA A 174 -9.27 0.48 -1.68
N VAL A 175 -9.08 0.17 -0.39
CA VAL A 175 -9.94 0.70 0.67
C VAL A 175 -9.45 2.07 1.14
N PHE A 176 -10.36 3.06 1.12
CA PHE A 176 -10.07 4.43 1.56
C PHE A 176 -9.49 4.48 2.98
N GLY A 177 -8.29 5.04 3.11
CA GLY A 177 -7.58 5.16 4.38
C GLY A 177 -6.87 3.90 4.87
N ALA A 178 -6.99 2.77 4.18
CA ALA A 178 -6.29 1.55 4.57
C ALA A 178 -4.87 1.50 3.97
N GLY A 179 -4.75 1.40 2.65
CA GLY A 179 -3.48 1.19 1.96
C GLY A 179 -2.66 2.45 1.68
N CYS A 180 -3.30 3.62 1.52
CA CYS A 180 -2.60 4.89 1.42
C CYS A 180 -3.38 6.04 2.05
N TRP A 181 -2.65 7.08 2.47
CA TRP A 181 -3.23 8.28 3.03
C TRP A 181 -2.32 9.49 2.83
N VAL A 182 -2.91 10.66 2.66
CA VAL A 182 -2.18 11.93 2.70
C VAL A 182 -2.94 12.87 3.61
N HIS A 183 -2.21 13.48 4.54
CA HIS A 183 -2.72 14.61 5.31
C HIS A 183 -1.76 15.78 5.09
N GLN A 184 -2.27 16.93 4.66
CA GLN A 184 -1.46 18.12 4.44
C GLN A 184 -2.20 19.36 4.94
N SER A 185 -1.55 20.09 5.84
CA SER A 185 -2.01 21.41 6.29
C SER A 185 -1.80 22.43 5.18
N THR A 186 -2.87 23.15 4.85
CA THR A 186 -2.87 24.24 3.88
C THR A 186 -2.11 25.48 4.37
N GLU A 187 -1.96 25.65 5.69
CA GLU A 187 -1.40 26.85 6.30
C GLU A 187 0.11 26.74 6.57
N ALA A 188 0.57 25.56 7.00
CA ALA A 188 1.97 25.35 7.39
C ALA A 188 2.83 24.67 6.30
N GLY A 189 2.22 24.21 5.20
CA GLY A 189 2.90 23.38 4.19
C GLY A 189 3.41 22.04 4.75
N MET A 190 3.02 21.71 5.99
CA MET A 190 3.36 20.48 6.68
C MET A 190 2.35 19.39 6.36
N GLY A 191 2.80 18.16 6.32
CA GLY A 191 1.97 17.00 6.07
C GLY A 191 2.73 15.70 6.13
N ILE A 192 1.98 14.64 5.86
CA ILE A 192 2.47 13.29 5.70
C ILE A 192 1.82 12.65 4.48
N ALA A 193 2.58 11.82 3.78
CA ALA A 193 2.09 10.88 2.77
C ALA A 193 2.50 9.47 3.18
N CYS A 194 1.56 8.54 3.19
CA CYS A 194 1.73 7.19 3.71
C CYS A 194 1.26 6.16 2.70
N SER A 195 2.05 5.10 2.50
CA SER A 195 1.69 3.91 1.73
C SER A 195 2.03 2.67 2.55
N VAL A 196 1.14 1.68 2.53
CA VAL A 196 1.17 0.52 3.42
C VAL A 196 1.11 -0.77 2.60
N SER A 197 1.86 -1.77 3.04
CA SER A 197 1.93 -3.14 2.49
C SER A 197 1.78 -4.16 3.61
N GLY A 198 1.33 -5.38 3.31
CA GLY A 198 1.27 -6.50 4.25
C GLY A 198 -0.09 -7.19 4.27
N VAL A 199 -0.52 -7.66 5.44
CA VAL A 199 -1.76 -8.44 5.56
C VAL A 199 -3.00 -7.54 5.42
N GLY A 200 -3.55 -7.49 4.21
CA GLY A 200 -4.62 -6.58 3.82
C GLY A 200 -5.86 -6.56 4.74
N GLU A 201 -6.28 -7.71 5.25
CA GLU A 201 -7.42 -7.82 6.17
C GLU A 201 -7.19 -7.02 7.47
N TYR A 202 -5.98 -7.08 8.03
CA TYR A 202 -5.68 -6.39 9.29
C TYR A 202 -5.32 -4.93 9.07
N ILE A 203 -4.68 -4.60 7.94
CA ILE A 203 -4.45 -3.21 7.53
C ILE A 203 -5.79 -2.49 7.34
N THR A 204 -6.73 -3.13 6.65
CA THR A 204 -8.09 -2.61 6.43
C THR A 204 -8.84 -2.42 7.74
N ARG A 205 -8.83 -3.42 8.61
CA ARG A 205 -9.49 -3.32 9.93
C ARG A 205 -8.93 -2.22 10.82
N ALA A 206 -7.64 -1.89 10.67
CA ALA A 206 -7.00 -0.82 11.40
C ALA A 206 -7.14 0.56 10.73
N ALA A 207 -7.63 0.64 9.49
CA ALA A 207 -7.54 1.84 8.64
C ALA A 207 -6.12 2.45 8.69
N LEU A 208 -5.09 1.59 8.58
CA LEU A 208 -3.76 1.87 9.14
C LEU A 208 -3.13 3.15 8.58
N ALA A 209 -3.16 3.36 7.26
CA ALA A 209 -2.57 4.56 6.66
C ALA A 209 -3.21 5.85 7.20
N ARG A 210 -4.55 5.86 7.30
CA ARG A 210 -5.31 6.98 7.85
C ARG A 210 -5.04 7.16 9.34
N THR A 211 -5.06 6.11 10.15
CA THR A 211 -4.80 6.22 11.58
C THR A 211 -3.40 6.76 11.86
N ILE A 212 -2.38 6.35 11.08
CA ILE A 212 -1.05 6.97 11.13
C ILE A 212 -1.20 8.47 10.84
N GLY A 213 -1.79 8.83 9.70
CA GLY A 213 -1.92 10.23 9.29
C GLY A 213 -2.67 11.12 10.28
N GLU A 214 -3.78 10.64 10.85
CA GLU A 214 -4.56 11.36 11.86
C GLU A 214 -3.77 11.56 13.15
N ASN A 215 -2.99 10.56 13.61
CA ASN A 215 -2.13 10.76 14.78
C ASN A 215 -1.05 11.80 14.51
N PHE A 216 -0.42 11.80 13.34
CA PHE A 216 0.53 12.86 12.97
C PHE A 216 -0.14 14.24 12.94
N ALA A 217 -1.33 14.35 12.33
CA ALA A 217 -2.08 15.59 12.24
C ALA A 217 -2.42 16.15 13.63
N SER A 218 -2.96 15.32 14.53
CA SER A 218 -3.33 15.73 15.88
C SER A 218 -2.14 16.28 16.66
N HIS A 219 -0.99 15.61 16.63
CA HIS A 219 0.17 16.08 17.37
C HIS A 219 0.77 17.36 16.75
N MET A 220 0.72 17.51 15.42
CA MET A 220 1.10 18.78 14.76
C MET A 220 0.21 19.94 15.20
N SER A 221 -1.11 19.73 15.33
CA SER A 221 -2.05 20.77 15.75
C SER A 221 -1.95 21.12 17.24
N GLU A 222 -1.59 20.17 18.09
CA GLU A 222 -1.48 20.37 19.55
C GLU A 222 -0.12 20.99 19.96
N GLY A 223 0.82 21.16 19.02
CA GLY A 223 2.15 21.70 19.30
C GLY A 223 2.98 20.82 20.24
N ILE A 224 2.60 19.55 20.38
CA ILE A 224 3.32 18.56 21.17
C ILE A 224 4.59 18.20 20.41
N ASP A 225 5.76 18.25 21.06
CA ASP A 225 6.98 17.70 20.46
C ASP A 225 6.84 16.18 20.40
N PHE A 226 6.76 15.62 19.19
CA PHE A 226 6.59 14.19 18.98
C PHE A 226 7.57 13.69 17.92
N SER A 227 8.07 12.49 18.14
CA SER A 227 8.87 11.81 17.13
C SER A 227 7.96 11.05 16.16
N PRO A 228 8.13 11.19 14.84
CA PRO A 228 7.50 10.30 13.86
C PRO A 228 7.73 8.81 14.17
N HIS A 229 8.86 8.48 14.80
CA HIS A 229 9.16 7.14 15.30
C HIS A 229 8.12 6.65 16.31
N ASP A 230 7.80 7.49 17.29
CA ASP A 230 6.92 7.13 18.41
C ASP A 230 5.47 6.97 17.94
N ILE A 231 5.03 7.82 16.99
CA ILE A 231 3.70 7.66 16.38
C ILE A 231 3.63 6.36 15.59
N LEU A 232 4.61 6.08 14.73
CA LEU A 232 4.64 4.84 13.96
C LEU A 232 4.62 3.61 14.88
N HIS A 233 5.45 3.62 15.92
CA HIS A 233 5.48 2.55 16.92
C HIS A 233 4.14 2.39 17.61
N LYS A 234 3.61 3.48 18.19
CA LYS A 234 2.35 3.48 18.94
C LYS A 234 1.19 2.99 18.09
N VAL A 235 0.99 3.56 16.90
CA VAL A 235 -0.14 3.22 16.03
C VAL A 235 -0.05 1.78 15.55
N ILE A 236 1.12 1.32 15.11
CA ILE A 236 1.26 -0.07 14.65
C ILE A 236 1.05 -1.04 15.83
N MET A 237 1.54 -0.73 17.03
CA MET A 237 1.34 -1.61 18.19
C MET A 237 -0.13 -1.62 18.66
N ASP A 238 -0.72 -0.44 18.90
CA ASP A 238 -2.02 -0.29 19.54
C ASP A 238 -3.18 -0.61 18.58
N ASN A 239 -3.07 -0.21 17.30
CA ASN A 239 -4.16 -0.31 16.32
C ASN A 239 -4.04 -1.52 15.39
N PHE A 240 -2.83 -2.03 15.13
CA PHE A 240 -2.60 -3.16 14.23
C PHE A 240 -2.19 -4.44 14.96
N TRP A 241 -1.16 -4.41 15.80
CA TRP A 241 -0.59 -5.60 16.44
C TRP A 241 -1.48 -6.17 17.55
N GLN A 242 -1.73 -5.39 18.61
CA GLN A 242 -2.48 -5.85 19.79
C GLN A 242 -3.91 -6.34 19.46
N PRO A 243 -4.69 -5.66 18.59
CA PRO A 243 -6.01 -6.15 18.19
C PRO A 243 -5.97 -7.46 17.40
N SER A 244 -4.85 -7.73 16.71
CA SER A 244 -4.67 -8.93 15.90
C SER A 244 -4.18 -10.12 16.74
N VAL A 245 -3.28 -9.89 17.69
CA VAL A 245 -2.87 -10.90 18.69
C VAL A 245 -4.07 -11.36 19.53
N ARG A 246 -4.96 -10.45 19.94
CA ARG A 246 -6.21 -10.79 20.64
C ARG A 246 -7.14 -11.71 19.84
N ARG A 247 -6.93 -11.84 18.52
CA ARG A 247 -7.66 -12.75 17.63
C ARG A 247 -6.92 -14.07 17.38
N GLY A 248 -5.81 -14.32 18.08
CA GLY A 248 -4.99 -15.52 17.92
C GLY A 248 -4.05 -15.47 16.72
N ILE A 249 -3.83 -14.30 16.13
CA ILE A 249 -2.94 -14.14 14.97
C ILE A 249 -1.54 -13.79 15.46
N LEU A 250 -0.57 -14.63 15.12
CA LEU A 250 0.78 -14.56 15.66
C LEU A 250 1.84 -14.10 14.64
N GLN A 251 1.51 -14.14 13.35
CA GLN A 251 2.35 -13.66 12.27
C GLN A 251 1.62 -12.55 11.53
N LEU A 252 2.12 -11.32 11.69
CA LEU A 252 1.51 -10.12 11.13
C LEU A 252 2.59 -9.34 10.41
N ASP A 253 2.56 -9.45 9.09
CA ASP A 253 3.43 -8.70 8.22
C ASP A 253 2.80 -7.36 7.88
N VAL A 254 3.54 -6.30 8.13
CA VAL A 254 3.22 -4.93 7.74
C VAL A 254 4.49 -4.20 7.35
N GLY A 255 4.38 -3.35 6.34
CA GLY A 255 5.38 -2.39 5.93
C GLY A 255 4.71 -1.03 5.69
N VAL A 256 5.35 0.03 6.17
CA VAL A 256 4.87 1.41 6.04
C VAL A 256 5.99 2.23 5.43
N LEU A 257 5.69 2.87 4.30
CA LEU A 257 6.50 3.91 3.68
C LEU A 257 5.84 5.26 3.96
N LEU A 258 6.46 6.08 4.80
CA LEU A 258 5.94 7.38 5.22
C LEU A 258 6.89 8.49 4.80
N LEU A 259 6.38 9.49 4.10
CA LEU A 259 7.08 10.74 3.86
C LEU A 259 6.48 11.80 4.78
N ALA A 260 7.27 12.29 5.74
CA ALA A 260 6.85 13.32 6.68
C ALA A 260 7.59 14.62 6.40
N SER A 261 6.88 15.74 6.43
CA SER A 261 7.51 17.06 6.53
C SER A 261 7.88 17.34 7.99
N GLU A 262 9.11 17.77 8.23
CA GLU A 262 9.64 18.10 9.54
C GLU A 262 10.30 19.48 9.48
N LEU A 263 10.27 20.22 10.58
CA LEU A 263 11.03 21.46 10.70
C LEU A 263 12.46 21.15 11.12
N ASP A 264 13.44 21.76 10.47
CA ASP A 264 14.81 21.75 10.96
C ASP A 264 15.02 22.80 12.07
N LYS A 265 16.25 22.83 12.62
CA LYS A 265 16.64 23.75 13.69
C LYS A 265 16.48 25.23 13.31
N ASP A 266 16.47 25.52 12.02
CA ASP A 266 16.35 26.87 11.47
C ASP A 266 14.90 27.19 11.06
N GLY A 267 13.95 26.28 11.34
CA GLY A 267 12.54 26.43 11.00
C GLY A 267 12.20 26.14 9.54
N ASN A 268 13.12 25.57 8.76
CA ASN A 268 12.85 25.20 7.37
C ASN A 268 12.18 23.83 7.29
N VAL A 269 11.17 23.73 6.42
CA VAL A 269 10.51 22.45 6.14
C VAL A 269 11.44 21.54 5.34
N LYS A 270 11.69 20.34 5.87
CA LYS A 270 12.44 19.25 5.23
C LYS A 270 11.57 18.00 5.16
N ALA A 271 11.65 17.28 4.05
CA ALA A 271 11.06 15.95 3.97
C ALA A 271 12.02 14.91 4.55
N ARG A 272 11.47 14.00 5.34
CA ARG A 272 12.15 12.80 5.81
C ARG A 272 11.33 11.57 5.44
N LEU A 273 12.02 10.57 4.90
CA LEU A 273 11.42 9.29 4.59
C LEU A 273 11.56 8.37 5.79
N TRP A 274 10.46 7.79 6.24
CA TRP A 274 10.37 6.85 7.35
C TRP A 274 9.90 5.51 6.83
N CYS A 275 10.52 4.44 7.32
CA CYS A 275 10.16 3.07 6.99
C CYS A 275 9.93 2.31 8.29
N ALA A 276 8.76 1.70 8.43
CA ALA A 276 8.42 0.85 9.57
C ALA A 276 7.90 -0.50 9.08
N PHE A 277 8.50 -1.61 9.52
CA PHE A 277 8.07 -2.93 9.06
C PHE A 277 8.33 -4.05 10.07
N THR A 278 7.48 -5.07 10.02
CA THR A 278 7.60 -6.32 10.82
C THR A 278 8.14 -7.48 9.99
N THR A 279 8.12 -7.37 8.65
CA THR A 279 8.69 -8.37 7.73
C THR A 279 10.20 -8.50 7.93
N PRO A 280 10.85 -9.59 7.47
CA PRO A 280 12.31 -9.71 7.51
C PRO A 280 13.04 -8.57 6.80
N SER A 281 12.43 -8.03 5.73
CA SER A 281 12.99 -6.94 4.94
C SER A 281 11.93 -6.11 4.24
N MET A 282 12.30 -4.88 3.88
CA MET A 282 11.53 -3.98 3.04
C MET A 282 12.44 -3.40 1.95
N ALA A 283 12.10 -3.59 0.68
CA ALA A 283 12.81 -2.96 -0.43
C ALA A 283 12.25 -1.56 -0.67
N ILE A 284 13.14 -0.57 -0.78
CA ILE A 284 12.77 0.82 -1.05
C ILE A 284 13.69 1.42 -2.11
N ALA A 285 13.18 2.42 -2.82
CA ALA A 285 13.97 3.30 -3.65
C ALA A 285 13.54 4.76 -3.42
N TYR A 286 14.50 5.68 -3.44
CA TYR A 286 14.23 7.10 -3.23
C TYR A 286 15.22 7.99 -3.99
N ALA A 287 14.77 9.20 -4.30
CA ALA A 287 15.54 10.27 -4.91
C ALA A 287 14.96 11.62 -4.47
N SER A 288 15.75 12.69 -4.56
CA SER A 288 15.29 14.06 -4.28
C SER A 288 15.83 15.03 -5.32
N SER A 289 15.28 16.24 -5.39
CA SER A 289 15.84 17.30 -6.25
C SER A 289 17.26 17.71 -5.84
N LYS A 290 17.63 17.53 -4.56
CA LYS A 290 18.97 17.79 -4.04
C LYS A 290 19.94 16.63 -4.33
N ASN A 291 19.43 15.40 -4.38
CA ASN A 291 20.19 14.21 -4.73
C ASN A 291 19.45 13.40 -5.81
N PRO A 292 19.59 13.79 -7.10
CA PRO A 292 18.76 13.25 -8.17
C PRO A 292 19.15 11.82 -8.58
N LYS A 293 20.29 11.29 -8.11
CA LYS A 293 20.68 9.91 -8.39
C LYS A 293 19.88 8.98 -7.47
N PRO A 294 18.96 8.16 -8.01
CA PRO A 294 18.13 7.29 -7.18
C PRO A 294 19.00 6.28 -6.43
N LYS A 295 18.61 6.01 -5.18
CA LYS A 295 19.19 4.96 -4.34
C LYS A 295 18.14 3.90 -4.10
N ALA A 296 18.49 2.64 -4.35
CA ALA A 296 17.68 1.48 -4.00
C ALA A 296 18.39 0.70 -2.89
N VAL A 297 17.64 0.29 -1.86
CA VAL A 297 18.18 -0.46 -0.72
C VAL A 297 17.15 -1.47 -0.22
N ILE A 298 17.64 -2.63 0.20
CA ILE A 298 16.85 -3.60 0.96
C ILE A 298 17.15 -3.36 2.43
N LEU A 299 16.19 -2.77 3.14
CA LEU A 299 16.25 -2.61 4.59
C LEU A 299 16.01 -4.00 5.21
N ARG A 300 16.85 -4.39 6.16
CA ARG A 300 16.74 -5.67 6.87
C ARG A 300 16.65 -5.43 8.35
N ARG A 301 15.80 -6.21 9.03
CA ARG A 301 15.77 -6.18 10.50
C ARG A 301 17.12 -6.71 11.05
N PRO A 302 17.65 -6.14 12.14
CA PRO A 302 18.85 -6.66 12.79
C PRO A 302 18.66 -8.13 13.22
N THR A 303 19.67 -8.97 12.98
CA THR A 303 19.68 -10.37 13.42
C THR A 303 19.85 -10.46 14.93
N GLY A 304 18.98 -11.23 15.62
CA GLY A 304 19.06 -11.45 17.07
C GLY A 304 17.83 -11.02 17.87
N ILE A 305 16.80 -10.46 17.21
CA ILE A 305 15.47 -10.27 17.81
C ILE A 305 14.69 -11.57 17.61
N PRO A 306 14.37 -12.35 18.67
CA PRO A 306 13.72 -13.64 18.50
C PRO A 306 12.33 -13.51 17.86
N VAL A 307 11.97 -14.48 17.02
CA VAL A 307 10.59 -14.73 16.58
C VAL A 307 9.78 -15.08 17.85
N PRO A 308 8.62 -14.46 18.10
CA PRO A 308 7.97 -14.58 19.40
C PRO A 308 7.45 -15.99 19.68
N ILE A 309 7.81 -16.51 20.85
CA ILE A 309 7.06 -17.56 21.56
C ILE A 309 6.18 -16.85 22.61
N ARG A 310 4.86 -16.96 22.44
CA ARG A 310 3.70 -16.67 23.32
C ARG A 310 3.67 -15.50 24.33
N ASN A 311 4.77 -14.96 24.88
CA ASN A 311 4.72 -14.17 26.14
C ASN A 311 5.56 -12.88 26.21
N ASN A 312 6.26 -12.41 25.17
CA ASN A 312 7.07 -11.18 25.28
C ASN A 312 6.47 -9.95 24.60
N ASN A 313 6.23 -8.89 25.40
CA ASN A 313 5.77 -7.55 25.01
C ASN A 313 6.84 -6.69 24.29
N SER A 314 7.97 -7.24 23.86
CA SER A 314 9.02 -6.49 23.15
C SER A 314 8.61 -6.21 21.71
N SER A 315 8.60 -4.94 21.31
CA SER A 315 8.14 -4.48 19.99
C SER A 315 8.95 -5.08 18.83
N GLN A 316 8.24 -5.69 17.88
CA GLN A 316 8.78 -6.44 16.73
C GLN A 316 8.90 -5.62 15.45
N ILE A 317 8.68 -4.31 15.55
CA ILE A 317 8.67 -3.38 14.43
C ILE A 317 10.05 -2.76 14.33
N PHE A 318 10.68 -2.87 13.17
CA PHE A 318 11.87 -2.11 12.86
C PHE A 318 11.46 -0.78 12.23
N ILE A 319 11.93 0.33 12.80
CA ILE A 319 11.64 1.68 12.33
C ILE A 319 12.96 2.38 12.03
N THR A 320 13.07 2.96 10.84
CA THR A 320 14.24 3.74 10.44
C THR A 320 13.83 4.97 9.64
N ALA A 321 14.72 5.95 9.60
CA ALA A 321 14.52 7.20 8.89
C ALA A 321 15.68 7.46 7.93
N ILE A 322 15.35 8.05 6.78
CA ILE A 322 16.28 8.35 5.69
C ILE A 322 16.10 9.82 5.33
N SER A 323 17.20 10.56 5.40
CA SER A 323 17.25 11.95 4.93
C SER A 323 17.31 12.00 3.40
N LEU A 324 16.46 12.84 2.80
CA LEU A 324 16.33 13.04 1.35
C LEU A 324 17.15 14.23 0.85
#